data_AF-A0A7J9BG01-F1
#
_entry.id   AF-A0A7J9BG01-F1
#
_cell.length_a   1.000
_cell.length_b   1.000
_cell.length_c   1.000
_cell.angle_alpha   90.00
_cell.angle_beta   90.00
_cell.angle_gamma   90.00
#
_symmetry.space_group_name_H-M   'P 1'
#
loop_
_entity.id
_entity.type
_entity.pdbx_description
1 polymer ?
#
loop_
_entity_poly.entity_id
_entity_poly.type
_entity_poly.pdbx_seq_one_letter_code
_entity_poly.pdbx_strand_id
1 'polypeptide(L)'
;MGLTNFKHPFLWIVRPDIMMGDSAILDEEFLEEIKDRGLITSWCNQYEVLSHPLVGVFLTHCGWNSTLEAILGGFPVICRPFLLINKLIIGMLALIKA
;
A
#
# COMPACT_ATOMS: atom_id res chain seq x y z
N MET A 1 -9.26 -4.81 -10.75
CA MET A 1 -9.47 -3.67 -11.69
C MET A 1 -8.56 -2.46 -11.47
N GLY A 2 -8.34 -1.95 -10.26
CA GLY A 2 -7.45 -0.78 -10.06
C GLY A 2 -5.96 -1.09 -10.24
N LEU A 3 -5.42 -1.99 -9.41
CA LEU A 3 -4.00 -2.37 -9.40
C LEU A 3 -3.60 -3.20 -10.63
N THR A 4 -4.55 -3.96 -11.18
CA THR A 4 -4.38 -4.78 -12.40
C THR A 4 -4.08 -3.92 -13.63
N ASN A 5 -4.79 -2.79 -13.78
CA ASN A 5 -4.55 -1.85 -14.87
C ASN A 5 -3.34 -0.93 -14.65
N PHE A 6 -2.84 -0.86 -13.42
CA PHE A 6 -1.73 0.00 -13.04
C PHE A 6 -0.40 -0.67 -13.42
N LYS A 7 0.37 -0.12 -14.37
CA LYS A 7 1.53 -0.83 -14.98
C LYS A 7 2.88 -0.65 -14.27
N HIS A 8 2.94 -0.03 -13.10
CA HIS A 8 4.21 0.09 -12.36
C HIS A 8 4.32 -0.98 -11.25
N PRO A 9 5.55 -1.31 -10.82
CA PRO A 9 5.73 -2.22 -9.72
C PRO A 9 5.23 -1.60 -8.42
N PHE A 10 4.69 -2.44 -7.54
CA PHE A 10 4.12 -1.99 -6.29
C PHE A 10 4.30 -3.00 -5.16
N LEU A 11 4.40 -2.49 -3.94
CA LEU A 11 4.28 -3.27 -2.71
C LEU A 11 2.95 -2.94 -2.05
N TRP A 12 2.08 -3.94 -1.90
CA TRP A 12 0.78 -3.81 -1.24
C TRP A 12 0.76 -4.53 0.11
N ILE A 13 0.56 -3.78 1.20
CA ILE A 13 0.30 -4.36 2.52
C ILE A 13 -1.19 -4.72 2.62
N VAL A 14 -1.48 -5.98 2.92
CA VAL A 14 -2.83 -6.51 3.11
C VAL A 14 -2.89 -7.19 4.46
N ARG A 15 -3.77 -6.73 5.33
CA ARG A 15 -3.93 -7.24 6.70
C ARG A 15 -5.23 -8.04 6.79
N PRO A 16 -5.19 -9.38 6.74
CA PRO A 16 -6.39 -10.20 6.73
C PRO A 16 -7.20 -10.07 8.04
N ASP A 17 -6.52 -9.77 9.15
CA ASP A 17 -7.10 -9.65 10.49
C ASP A 17 -8.04 -8.45 10.68
N ILE A 18 -7.97 -7.46 9.79
CA ILE A 18 -8.77 -6.22 9.83
C ILE A 18 -9.62 -6.03 8.58
N MET A 19 -9.50 -6.93 7.59
CA MET A 19 -10.42 -6.99 6.45
C MET A 19 -11.70 -7.70 6.89
N MET A 20 -12.82 -6.98 6.89
CA MET A 20 -14.13 -7.57 7.15
C MET A 20 -14.65 -8.31 5.91
N GLY A 21 -14.95 -9.61 6.05
CA GLY A 21 -15.62 -10.44 5.03
C GLY A 21 -14.67 -11.24 4.12
N ASP A 22 -15.22 -11.87 3.08
CA ASP A 22 -14.50 -12.68 2.07
C ASP A 22 -13.44 -11.89 1.26
N SER A 23 -13.29 -10.59 1.53
CA SER A 23 -12.31 -9.67 0.95
C SER A 23 -10.85 -10.00 1.30
N ALA A 24 -10.63 -10.87 2.29
CA ALA A 24 -9.30 -11.38 2.62
C ALA A 24 -8.76 -12.37 1.58
N ILE A 25 -9.64 -12.92 0.73
CA ILE A 25 -9.27 -13.86 -0.32
C ILE A 25 -9.09 -13.05 -1.60
N LEU A 26 -7.83 -12.75 -1.92
CA LEU A 26 -7.47 -12.24 -3.24
C LEU A 26 -7.69 -13.35 -4.26
N ASP A 27 -8.35 -13.02 -5.36
CA ASP A 27 -8.63 -13.88 -6.49
C ASP A 27 -7.33 -14.40 -7.14
N GLU A 28 -7.27 -15.69 -7.47
CA GLU A 28 -6.07 -16.28 -8.11
C GLU A 28 -5.73 -15.61 -9.44
N GLU A 29 -6.76 -15.24 -10.21
CA GLU A 29 -6.61 -14.49 -11.47
C GLU A 29 -5.90 -13.14 -11.24
N PHE A 30 -6.25 -12.43 -10.16
CA PHE A 30 -5.60 -11.19 -9.78
C PHE A 30 -4.14 -11.41 -9.39
N LEU A 31 -3.84 -12.44 -8.58
CA LEU A 31 -2.48 -12.75 -8.17
C LEU A 31 -1.59 -13.10 -9.38
N GLU A 32 -2.12 -13.85 -10.33
CA GLU A 32 -1.42 -14.19 -11.58
C GLU A 32 -1.17 -12.94 -12.43
N GLU A 33 -2.12 -12.02 -12.52
CA GLU A 33 -1.97 -10.77 -13.30
C GLU A 33 -0.89 -9.82 -12.73
N ILE A 34 -0.68 -9.84 -11.41
CA ILE A 34 0.28 -8.95 -10.75
C ILE A 34 1.64 -9.60 -10.50
N LYS A 35 1.81 -10.91 -10.73
CA LYS A 35 2.97 -11.70 -10.26
C LYS A 35 4.35 -11.10 -10.59
N ASP A 36 4.48 -10.43 -11.73
CA ASP A 36 5.76 -9.90 -12.22
C ASP A 36 6.06 -8.46 -11.74
N ARG A 37 5.16 -7.87 -10.95
CA ARG A 37 5.17 -6.43 -10.64
C ARG A 37 4.61 -6.06 -9.27
N GLY A 38 3.76 -6.89 -8.69
CA GLY A 38 3.12 -6.68 -7.40
C GLY A 38 3.68 -7.63 -6.36
N LEU A 39 4.07 -7.09 -5.21
CA LEU A 39 4.35 -7.86 -4.00
C LEU A 39 3.25 -7.62 -2.98
N ILE A 40 2.64 -8.68 -2.46
CA ILE A 40 1.63 -8.60 -1.41
C ILE A 40 2.18 -9.25 -0.14
N THR A 41 2.09 -8.54 0.98
CA THR A 41 2.51 -9.04 2.29
C THR A 41 1.63 -8.46 3.40
N SER A 42 1.63 -9.07 4.57
CA SER A 42 0.88 -8.57 5.73
C SER A 42 1.61 -7.50 6.52
N TRP A 43 2.92 -7.36 6.32
CA TRP A 43 3.73 -6.41 7.07
C TRP A 43 5.01 -6.04 6.34
N CYS A 44 5.51 -4.84 6.63
CA CYS A 44 6.83 -4.37 6.25
C CYS A 44 7.34 -3.34 7.28
N ASN A 45 8.65 -3.07 7.26
CA ASN A 45 9.18 -1.87 7.88
C ASN A 45 8.84 -0.65 7.00
N GLN A 46 7.77 0.07 7.34
CA GLN A 46 7.25 1.18 6.52
C GLN A 46 8.31 2.27 6.30
N TYR A 47 9.07 2.62 7.34
CA TYR A 47 10.10 3.65 7.25
C TYR A 47 11.20 3.25 6.25
N GLU A 48 11.69 2.02 6.31
CA GLU A 48 12.71 1.52 5.37
C GLU A 48 12.19 1.46 3.94
N VAL A 49 10.96 0.97 3.74
CA VAL A 49 10.33 0.94 2.41
C VAL A 49 10.20 2.34 1.84
N LEU A 50 9.64 3.28 2.60
CA LEU A 50 9.48 4.65 2.14
C LEU A 50 10.84 5.29 1.84
N SER A 51 11.85 5.04 2.68
CA SER A 51 13.22 5.54 2.50
C SER A 51 13.95 4.95 1.28
N HIS A 52 13.41 3.92 0.64
CA HIS A 52 14.05 3.29 -0.50
C HIS A 52 13.98 4.20 -1.74
N PRO A 53 15.09 4.46 -2.46
CA PRO A 53 15.15 5.45 -3.53
C PRO A 53 14.25 5.12 -4.74
N LEU A 54 13.94 3.84 -4.92
CA LEU A 54 13.00 3.43 -5.96
C LEU A 54 11.54 3.75 -5.59
N VAL A 55 11.19 4.03 -4.33
CA VAL A 55 9.81 4.39 -4.00
C VAL A 55 9.51 5.82 -4.50
N GLY A 56 8.48 5.93 -5.33
CA GLY A 56 8.10 7.16 -5.99
C GLY A 56 6.77 7.74 -5.54
N VAL A 57 5.87 6.94 -4.98
CA VAL A 57 4.58 7.40 -4.44
C VAL A 57 4.18 6.51 -3.28
N PHE A 58 3.60 7.14 -2.26
CA PHE A 58 2.96 6.45 -1.14
C PHE A 58 1.45 6.69 -1.15
N LEU A 59 0.66 5.64 -1.39
CA LEU A 59 -0.79 5.66 -1.20
C LEU A 59 -1.11 5.31 0.25
N THR A 60 -1.86 6.17 0.93
CA THR A 60 -2.22 5.95 2.34
C THR A 60 -3.59 6.51 2.68
N HIS A 61 -4.23 5.96 3.71
CA HIS A 61 -5.47 6.50 4.25
C HIS A 61 -5.28 7.76 5.11
N CYS A 62 -4.03 8.23 5.23
CA CYS A 62 -3.63 9.43 5.95
C CYS A 62 -3.93 9.35 7.46
N GLY A 63 -3.73 8.16 8.04
CA GLY A 63 -3.61 8.00 9.49
C GLY A 63 -2.41 8.78 10.04
N TRP A 64 -2.50 9.20 11.31
CA TRP A 64 -1.55 10.13 11.92
C TRP A 64 -0.08 9.69 11.82
N ASN A 65 0.23 8.44 12.19
CA ASN A 65 1.61 7.94 12.19
C ASN A 65 2.20 7.88 10.76
N SER A 66 1.48 7.27 9.81
CA SER A 66 1.94 7.20 8.41
C SER A 66 2.08 8.58 7.76
N THR A 67 1.25 9.55 8.16
CA THR A 67 1.36 10.93 7.69
C THR A 67 2.62 11.59 8.22
N LEU A 68 2.93 11.44 9.51
CA LEU A 68 4.17 11.96 10.09
C LEU A 68 5.41 11.32 9.45
N GLU A 69 5.42 10.01 9.27
CA GLU A 69 6.55 9.32 8.60
C GLU A 69 6.75 9.82 7.16
N ALA A 70 5.68 10.04 6.41
CA ALA A 70 5.77 10.55 5.05
C ALA A 70 6.25 12.01 4.99
N ILE A 71 5.80 12.86 5.92
CA ILE A 71 6.26 14.25 6.04
C ILE A 71 7.75 14.29 6.39
N LEU A 72 8.17 13.52 7.41
CA LEU A 72 9.57 13.47 7.84
C LEU A 72 10.49 12.88 6.77
N GLY A 73 9.97 11.95 5.97
CA GLY A 73 10.67 11.34 4.85
C GLY A 73 10.66 12.14 3.55
N GLY A 74 9.84 13.19 3.44
CA GLY A 74 9.74 14.03 2.24
C GLY A 74 9.06 13.35 1.03
N PHE A 75 8.18 12.37 1.27
CA PHE A 75 7.59 11.58 0.19
C PHE A 75 6.30 12.19 -0.37
N PRO A 76 6.07 12.09 -1.69
CA PRO A 76 4.77 12.43 -2.27
C PRO A 76 3.71 11.41 -1.82
N VAL A 77 2.67 11.91 -1.16
CA VAL A 77 1.58 11.11 -0.60
C VAL A 77 0.29 11.30 -1.41
N ILE A 78 -0.36 10.21 -1.77
CA ILE A 78 -1.75 10.23 -2.24
C ILE A 78 -2.63 9.82 -1.05
N CYS A 79 -3.44 10.75 -0.56
CA CYS A 79 -4.40 10.50 0.51
C CYS A 79 -5.70 9.91 -0.02
N ARG A 80 -6.08 8.73 0.46
CA ARG A 80 -7.42 8.16 0.28
C ARG A 80 -8.09 7.94 1.65
N PRO A 81 -8.69 8.98 2.26
CA PRO A 81 -9.31 8.87 3.57
C PRO A 81 -10.49 7.89 3.54
N PHE A 82 -10.63 7.05 4.56
CA PHE A 82 -11.67 6.00 4.63
C PHE A 82 -12.66 6.20 5.78
N LEU A 83 -12.24 6.77 6.92
CA LEU A 83 -13.09 7.06 8.09
C LEU A 83 -12.66 8.38 8.75
N LEU A 84 -13.61 9.06 9.42
CA LEU A 84 -13.42 10.36 10.09
C LEU A 84 -12.49 10.31 11.32
N ILE A 85 -12.25 9.13 11.91
CA ILE A 85 -11.33 8.93 13.02
C ILE A 85 -10.61 7.57 12.85
N ASN A 86 -9.30 7.64 12.83
CA ASN A 86 -8.35 6.57 12.57
C ASN A 86 -8.60 5.26 13.33
N LYS A 87 -8.47 4.10 12.65
CA LYS A 87 -7.73 2.91 13.10
C LYS A 87 -7.61 1.88 11.96
N LEU A 88 -6.35 1.68 11.54
CA LEU A 88 -5.73 0.59 10.78
C LEU A 88 -6.67 -0.29 9.92
N ILE A 89 -6.73 0.04 8.62
CA ILE A 89 -6.54 -0.94 7.54
C ILE A 89 -5.32 -0.44 6.77
N ILE A 90 -4.17 -1.09 6.92
CA ILE A 90 -2.94 -0.68 6.20
C ILE A 90 -3.09 -1.17 4.78
N GLY A 91 -3.51 -0.30 3.86
CA GLY A 91 -3.30 -0.46 2.43
C GLY A 91 -2.12 0.42 2.02
N MET A 92 -0.90 -0.01 2.34
CA MET A 92 0.30 0.66 1.88
C MET A 92 0.53 0.21 0.44
N LEU A 93 0.49 1.15 -0.51
CA LEU A 93 0.99 0.93 -1.86
C LEU A 93 2.23 1.80 -2.06
N ALA A 94 3.41 1.18 -2.04
CA ALA A 94 4.64 1.86 -2.44
C ALA A 94 4.84 1.61 -3.94
N LEU A 95 4.84 2.68 -4.74
CA LEU A 95 5.06 2.58 -6.18
C LEU A 95 6.55 2.70 -6.49
N ILE A 96 7.11 1.69 -7.14
CA ILE A 96 8.53 1.65 -7.47
C ILE A 96 8.73 2.34 -8.83
N LYS A 97 9.59 3.36 -8.89
CA LYS A 97 10.08 3.99 -10.11
C LYS A 97 10.93 2.95 -10.86
N ALA A 98 10.59 2.72 -12.12
CA ALA A 98 11.35 1.86 -13.03
C ALA A 98 12.68 2.52 -13.40
#